data_AF-A0A7C6W384-F1
#
_entry.id   AF-A0A7C6W384-F1
#
_cell.length_a   1.000
_cell.length_b   1.000
_cell.length_c   1.000
_cell.angle_alpha   90.00
_cell.angle_beta   90.00
_cell.angle_gamma   90.00
#
_symmetry.space_group_name_H-M   'P 1'
#
loop_
_entity.id
_entity.type
_entity.pdbx_description
1 polymer ?
#
loop_
_entity_poly.entity_id
_entity_poly.type
_entity_poly.pdbx_seq_one_letter_code
_entity_poly.pdbx_strand_id
1 'polypeptide(L)'
;MKAIVKHLIDKDLKIAVAESMTGGNISASITKHANASKVFKGAIIAYTKEVKVSVLKIDENLIDKHSSVSLEVLEAMNNGLKELIDANIYISTTGNAGPSFELNSNELMCYILVDYEGSKHYRVVKFESSKRFKNIKRATNEVVSILREII
;
A
#
# COMPACT_ATOMS: atom_id res chain seq x y z
N MET A 1 3.53 5.99 -13.68
CA MET A 1 4.04 6.82 -12.58
C MET A 1 4.53 8.21 -13.01
N LYS A 2 5.49 8.39 -13.93
CA LYS A 2 5.90 9.75 -14.39
C LYS A 2 4.73 10.71 -14.70
N ALA A 3 3.77 10.28 -15.53
CA ALA A 3 2.59 11.09 -15.87
C ALA A 3 1.68 11.37 -14.65
N ILE A 4 1.56 10.40 -13.74
CA ILE A 4 0.80 10.54 -12.49
C ILE A 4 1.44 11.59 -11.60
N VAL A 5 2.75 11.51 -11.37
CA VAL A 5 3.49 12.52 -10.58
C VAL A 5 3.31 13.91 -11.17
N LYS A 6 3.39 14.04 -12.51
CA LYS A 6 3.12 15.32 -13.17
C LYS A 6 1.70 15.82 -12.90
N HIS A 7 0.68 14.97 -13.08
CA HIS A 7 -0.71 15.33 -12.82
C HIS A 7 -0.89 15.80 -11.37
N LEU A 8 -0.37 15.05 -10.40
CA LEU A 8 -0.47 15.39 -8.98
C LEU A 8 0.19 16.75 -8.67
N ILE A 9 1.33 17.07 -9.29
CA ILE A 9 1.95 18.40 -9.18
C ILE A 9 1.01 19.48 -9.74
N ASP A 10 0.46 19.26 -10.93
CA ASP A 10 -0.40 20.24 -11.62
C ASP A 10 -1.72 20.49 -10.84
N LYS A 11 -2.15 19.54 -10.00
CA LYS A 11 -3.33 19.63 -9.12
C LYS A 11 -3.02 19.95 -7.65
N ASP A 12 -1.74 20.15 -7.30
CA ASP A 12 -1.24 20.28 -5.93
C ASP A 12 -1.58 19.12 -4.98
N LEU A 13 -1.90 17.94 -5.50
CA LEU A 13 -2.27 16.76 -4.72
C LEU A 13 -1.06 16.08 -4.09
N LYS A 14 -1.25 15.58 -2.87
CA LYS A 14 -0.24 14.87 -2.08
C LYS A 14 -0.58 13.39 -1.92
N ILE A 15 0.46 12.56 -1.83
CA ILE A 15 0.36 11.10 -1.71
C ILE A 15 1.19 10.55 -0.56
N ALA A 16 0.60 9.65 0.22
CA ALA A 16 1.23 8.90 1.32
C ALA A 16 1.01 7.39 1.13
N VAL A 17 1.93 6.56 1.66
CA VAL A 17 1.88 5.10 1.46
C VAL A 17 2.14 4.33 2.75
N ALA A 18 1.34 3.32 3.04
CA ALA A 18 1.59 2.28 4.04
C ALA A 18 1.88 0.95 3.32
N GLU A 19 3.12 0.50 3.37
CA GLU A 19 3.55 -0.72 2.69
C GLU A 19 3.77 -1.86 3.70
N SER A 20 3.34 -3.07 3.34
CA SER A 20 3.78 -4.30 4.00
C SER A 20 4.65 -5.09 3.02
N MET A 21 4.10 -6.07 2.32
CA MET A 21 4.86 -7.00 1.47
C MET A 21 5.61 -6.35 0.30
N THR A 22 5.23 -5.15 -0.14
CA THR A 22 5.90 -4.42 -1.22
C THR A 22 7.21 -3.78 -0.77
N GLY A 23 7.43 -3.62 0.54
CA GLY A 23 8.75 -3.32 1.11
C GLY A 23 9.41 -2.02 0.61
N GLY A 24 8.61 -0.99 0.31
CA GLY A 24 9.13 0.28 -0.21
C GLY A 24 9.13 0.39 -1.74
N ASN A 25 8.70 -0.66 -2.45
CA ASN A 25 8.72 -0.67 -3.91
C ASN A 25 7.73 0.33 -4.52
N ILE A 26 6.60 0.59 -3.86
CA ILE A 26 5.64 1.61 -4.30
C ILE A 26 6.26 2.99 -4.11
N SER A 27 6.83 3.25 -2.93
CA SER A 27 7.53 4.49 -2.62
C SER A 27 8.67 4.77 -3.61
N ALA A 28 9.51 3.77 -3.88
CA ALA A 28 10.58 3.86 -4.88
C ALA A 28 10.05 4.13 -6.30
N SER A 29 8.87 3.60 -6.64
CA SER A 29 8.25 3.85 -7.94
C SER A 29 7.86 5.32 -8.14
N ILE A 30 7.52 6.03 -7.06
CA ILE A 30 7.18 7.45 -7.04
C ILE A 30 8.47 8.29 -7.01
N THR A 31 9.38 8.01 -6.07
CA THR A 31 10.57 8.84 -5.82
C THR A 31 11.65 8.77 -6.90
N LYS A 32 11.64 7.75 -7.76
CA LYS A 32 12.53 7.70 -8.94
C LYS A 32 12.24 8.78 -10.00
N HIS A 33 11.16 9.55 -9.85
CA HIS A 33 10.79 10.61 -10.77
C HIS A 33 11.17 11.99 -10.20
N ALA A 34 11.67 12.88 -11.07
CA ALA A 34 11.99 14.24 -10.69
C ALA A 34 10.78 14.97 -10.09
N ASN A 35 11.04 15.85 -9.12
CA ASN A 35 10.03 16.60 -8.36
C ASN A 35 9.09 15.74 -7.49
N ALA A 36 9.43 14.48 -7.21
CA ALA A 36 8.62 13.63 -6.33
C ALA A 36 8.39 14.25 -4.94
N SER A 37 9.31 15.07 -4.42
CA SER A 37 9.15 15.80 -3.15
C SER A 37 7.97 16.79 -3.15
N LYS A 38 7.46 17.21 -4.31
CA LYS A 38 6.27 18.07 -4.40
C LYS A 38 4.96 17.33 -4.14
N VAL A 39 4.97 16.00 -4.24
CA VAL A 39 3.75 15.17 -4.15
C VAL A 39 3.85 14.09 -3.07
N PHE A 40 5.00 13.43 -2.93
CA PHE A 40 5.18 12.31 -2.01
C PHE A 40 5.54 12.82 -0.62
N LYS A 41 4.62 12.64 0.33
CA LYS A 41 4.77 13.11 1.71
C LYS A 41 5.57 12.17 2.59
N GLY A 42 5.54 10.88 2.28
CA GLY A 42 6.27 9.87 3.02
C GLY A 42 5.59 8.51 2.94
N ALA A 43 6.21 7.54 3.60
CA ALA A 43 5.65 6.21 3.72
C ALA A 43 6.01 5.56 5.05
N ILE A 44 5.16 4.62 5.46
CA ILE A 44 5.40 3.71 6.57
C ILE A 44 5.53 2.30 6.02
N ILE A 45 6.67 1.64 6.23
CA ILE A 45 6.84 0.23 5.89
C ILE A 45 6.49 -0.61 7.13
N ALA A 46 5.22 -0.95 7.28
CA ALA A 46 4.69 -1.74 8.39
C ALA A 46 4.73 -3.25 8.08
N TYR A 47 5.95 -3.79 7.97
CA TYR A 47 6.15 -5.20 7.60
C TYR A 47 5.68 -6.17 8.69
N THR A 48 6.00 -5.90 9.96
CA THR A 48 5.66 -6.77 11.09
C THR A 48 4.36 -6.34 11.78
N LYS A 49 3.73 -7.27 12.52
CA LYS A 49 2.59 -6.99 13.42
C LYS A 49 2.94 -5.85 14.40
N GLU A 50 4.14 -5.87 14.97
CA GLU A 50 4.62 -4.85 15.90
C GLU A 50 4.59 -3.44 15.29
N VAL A 51 5.08 -3.25 14.06
CA VAL A 51 5.08 -1.92 13.42
C VAL A 51 3.66 -1.49 13.05
N LYS A 52 2.80 -2.43 12.60
CA LYS A 52 1.38 -2.16 12.36
C LYS A 52 0.68 -1.63 13.62
N VAL A 53 0.93 -2.22 14.77
CA VAL A 53 0.33 -1.80 16.06
C VAL A 53 0.97 -0.52 16.58
N SER A 54 2.31 -0.48 16.69
CA SER A 54 3.01 0.62 17.36
C SER A 54 3.03 1.92 16.55
N VAL A 55 3.17 1.85 15.22
CA VAL A 55 3.28 3.02 14.35
C VAL A 55 1.93 3.38 13.74
N LEU A 56 1.28 2.44 13.05
CA LEU A 56 -0.02 2.68 12.40
C LEU A 56 -1.21 2.62 13.37
N LYS A 57 -0.96 2.37 14.68
CA LYS A 57 -1.99 2.37 15.73
C LYS A 57 -3.14 1.40 15.47
N ILE A 58 -2.88 0.30 14.76
CA ILE A 58 -3.86 -0.76 14.53
C ILE A 58 -4.11 -1.49 15.85
N ASP A 59 -5.37 -1.75 16.18
CA ASP A 59 -5.74 -2.60 17.31
C ASP A 59 -5.17 -4.02 17.10
N GLU A 60 -4.38 -4.47 18.06
CA GLU A 60 -3.75 -5.78 18.03
C GLU A 60 -4.79 -6.92 17.86
N ASN A 61 -5.94 -6.78 18.52
CA ASN A 61 -7.01 -7.77 18.46
C ASN A 61 -7.58 -7.93 17.05
N LEU A 62 -7.55 -6.86 16.23
CA LEU A 62 -8.00 -6.92 14.84
C LEU A 62 -7.09 -7.83 14.02
N ILE A 63 -5.78 -7.73 14.23
CA ILE A 63 -4.78 -8.57 13.54
C ILE A 63 -4.91 -10.01 14.00
N ASP A 64 -5.09 -10.26 15.30
CA ASP A 64 -5.23 -11.62 15.83
C ASP A 64 -6.51 -12.30 15.34
N LYS A 65 -7.59 -11.54 15.17
CA LYS A 65 -8.87 -12.04 14.67
C LYS A 65 -8.89 -12.27 13.15
N HIS A 66 -8.31 -11.37 12.36
CA HIS A 66 -8.45 -11.36 10.89
C HIS A 66 -7.17 -11.76 10.13
N SER A 67 -6.04 -11.97 10.82
CA SER A 67 -4.68 -12.06 10.27
C SER A 67 -4.14 -10.73 9.72
N SER A 68 -2.81 -10.64 9.57
CA SER A 68 -2.14 -9.45 9.03
C SER A 68 -2.42 -9.23 7.54
N VAL A 69 -2.91 -10.27 6.83
CA VAL A 69 -3.27 -10.23 5.42
C VAL A 69 -4.79 -10.34 5.27
N SER A 70 -5.47 -9.22 5.51
CA SER A 70 -6.93 -9.11 5.47
C SER A 70 -7.38 -7.73 5.02
N LEU A 71 -8.65 -7.60 4.62
CA LEU A 71 -9.24 -6.30 4.27
C LEU A 71 -9.35 -5.39 5.50
N GLU A 72 -9.66 -5.97 6.66
CA GLU A 72 -9.80 -5.26 7.93
C GLU A 72 -8.48 -4.61 8.35
N VAL A 73 -7.37 -5.37 8.28
CA VAL A 73 -6.04 -4.83 8.56
C VAL A 73 -5.61 -3.83 7.49
N LEU A 74 -5.94 -4.05 6.21
CA LEU A 74 -5.67 -3.08 5.14
C LEU A 74 -6.34 -1.72 5.40
N GLU A 75 -7.61 -1.72 5.81
CA GLU A 75 -8.33 -0.49 6.14
C GLU A 75 -7.76 0.17 7.38
N ALA A 76 -7.42 -0.60 8.41
CA ALA A 76 -6.79 -0.07 9.61
C ALA A 76 -5.41 0.55 9.30
N MET A 77 -4.62 -0.07 8.41
CA MET A 77 -3.37 0.51 7.90
C MET A 77 -3.60 1.87 7.23
N ASN A 78 -4.64 1.98 6.40
CA ASN A 78 -4.98 3.21 5.70
C ASN A 78 -5.44 4.31 6.67
N ASN A 79 -6.27 3.98 7.64
CA ASN A 79 -6.71 4.93 8.66
C ASN A 79 -5.53 5.42 9.51
N GLY A 80 -4.68 4.50 9.98
CA GLY A 80 -3.47 4.87 10.71
C GLY A 80 -2.53 5.77 9.90
N LEU A 81 -2.40 5.53 8.60
CA LEU A 81 -1.61 6.38 7.72
C LEU A 81 -2.19 7.80 7.60
N LYS A 82 -3.52 7.94 7.53
CA LYS A 82 -4.21 9.24 7.50
C LYS A 82 -3.96 10.08 8.74
N GLU A 83 -3.90 9.45 9.91
CA GLU A 83 -3.60 10.14 11.17
C GLU A 83 -2.14 10.63 11.25
N LEU A 84 -1.22 9.98 10.54
CA LEU A 84 0.22 10.28 10.62
C LEU A 84 0.71 11.25 9.55
N ILE A 85 0.13 11.22 8.34
CA ILE A 85 0.64 11.96 7.19
C ILE A 85 -0.51 12.62 6.46
N ASP A 86 -0.60 13.95 6.54
CA ASP A 86 -1.59 14.72 5.77
C ASP A 86 -1.31 14.66 4.26
N ALA A 87 -2.26 14.09 3.52
CA ALA A 87 -2.25 13.89 2.07
C ALA A 87 -3.67 13.82 1.47
N ASN A 88 -3.78 13.86 0.14
CA ASN A 88 -5.05 13.68 -0.57
C ASN A 88 -5.27 12.21 -0.98
N ILE A 89 -4.18 11.50 -1.26
CA ILE A 89 -4.17 10.13 -1.74
C ILE A 89 -3.41 9.24 -0.76
N TYR A 90 -4.04 8.17 -0.32
CA TYR A 90 -3.48 7.19 0.61
C TYR A 90 -3.45 5.83 -0.04
N ILE A 91 -2.30 5.17 0.00
CA ILE A 91 -2.14 3.82 -0.55
C ILE A 91 -1.77 2.90 0.60
N SER A 92 -2.49 1.79 0.74
CA SER A 92 -2.14 0.74 1.69
C SER A 92 -2.02 -0.61 0.98
N THR A 93 -1.03 -1.42 1.38
CA THR A 93 -0.89 -2.80 0.88
C THR A 93 -0.57 -3.79 1.99
N THR A 94 -1.24 -4.95 1.97
CA THR A 94 -0.88 -6.11 2.79
C THR A 94 -1.06 -7.41 2.01
N GLY A 95 -0.18 -8.38 2.20
CA GLY A 95 -0.12 -9.54 1.31
C GLY A 95 0.97 -10.56 1.62
N ASN A 96 0.88 -11.70 0.95
CA ASN A 96 1.86 -12.78 0.95
C ASN A 96 2.57 -12.82 -0.40
N ALA A 97 3.79 -12.28 -0.46
CA ALA A 97 4.58 -12.24 -1.70
C ALA A 97 5.18 -13.60 -2.11
N GLY A 98 5.16 -14.60 -1.23
CA GLY A 98 5.81 -15.89 -1.43
C GLY A 98 7.28 -15.95 -0.97
N PRO A 99 7.91 -17.13 -1.01
CA PRO A 99 7.34 -18.40 -1.48
C PRO A 99 6.33 -19.03 -0.50
N SER A 100 6.34 -18.62 0.77
CA SER A 100 5.36 -19.00 1.79
C SER A 100 4.26 -17.94 1.96
N PHE A 101 3.21 -18.34 2.65
CA PHE A 101 2.12 -17.52 3.14
C PHE A 101 2.02 -17.66 4.67
N GLU A 102 1.32 -16.74 5.34
CA GLU A 102 1.03 -16.86 6.77
C GLU A 102 0.28 -18.17 7.09
N LEU A 103 0.44 -18.69 8.31
CA LEU A 103 -0.06 -20.02 8.72
C LEU A 103 -1.56 -20.24 8.41
N ASN A 104 -2.36 -19.17 8.48
CA ASN A 104 -3.81 -19.18 8.28
C ASN A 104 -4.23 -18.69 6.89
N SER A 105 -3.29 -18.61 5.95
CA SER A 105 -3.53 -18.28 4.55
C SER A 105 -3.17 -19.48 3.68
N ASN A 106 -3.79 -19.59 2.51
CA ASN A 106 -3.50 -20.61 1.51
C ASN A 106 -3.15 -20.01 0.14
N GLU A 107 -3.07 -18.68 0.05
CA GLU A 107 -2.89 -17.97 -1.22
C GLU A 107 -1.73 -16.97 -1.14
N LEU A 108 -0.92 -16.94 -2.19
CA LEU A 108 -0.04 -15.82 -2.46
C LEU A 108 -0.87 -14.71 -3.09
N MET A 109 -1.06 -13.61 -2.37
CA MET A 109 -1.87 -12.50 -2.85
C MET A 109 -1.48 -11.17 -2.19
N CYS A 110 -2.02 -10.08 -2.72
CA CYS A 110 -1.91 -8.75 -2.13
C CYS A 110 -3.26 -8.04 -2.16
N TYR A 111 -3.69 -7.56 -1.01
CA TYR A 111 -4.73 -6.56 -0.88
C TYR A 111 -4.14 -5.17 -1.09
N ILE A 112 -4.83 -4.38 -1.91
CA ILE A 112 -4.45 -3.01 -2.24
C ILE A 112 -5.66 -2.11 -2.02
N LEU A 113 -5.44 -1.00 -1.31
CA LEU A 113 -6.38 0.10 -1.19
C LEU A 113 -5.70 1.37 -1.69
N VAL A 114 -6.37 2.09 -2.59
CA VAL A 114 -6.06 3.48 -2.94
C VAL A 114 -7.26 4.32 -2.54
N ASP A 115 -7.08 5.24 -1.61
CA ASP A 115 -8.09 6.15 -1.10
C ASP A 115 -7.78 7.56 -1.60
N TYR A 116 -8.61 8.10 -2.48
CA TYR A 116 -8.48 9.42 -3.05
C TYR A 116 -9.59 10.32 -2.51
N GLU A 117 -9.23 11.22 -1.59
CA GLU A 117 -10.15 12.16 -0.95
C GLU A 117 -11.41 11.49 -0.36
N GLY A 118 -11.25 10.28 0.19
CA GLY A 118 -12.33 9.48 0.78
C GLY A 118 -12.97 8.48 -0.19
N SER A 119 -12.73 8.59 -1.49
CA SER A 119 -13.12 7.59 -2.48
C SER A 119 -12.16 6.39 -2.43
N LYS A 120 -12.62 5.26 -1.89
CA LYS A 120 -11.80 4.06 -1.69
C LYS A 120 -11.89 3.10 -2.87
N HIS A 121 -10.74 2.73 -3.43
CA HIS A 121 -10.59 1.81 -4.55
C HIS A 121 -9.78 0.59 -4.13
N TYR A 122 -10.42 -0.58 -4.14
CA TYR A 122 -9.80 -1.84 -3.72
C TYR A 122 -9.41 -2.73 -4.90
N ARG A 123 -8.29 -3.44 -4.76
CA ARG A 123 -7.91 -4.57 -5.63
C ARG A 123 -7.36 -5.72 -4.80
N VAL A 124 -7.64 -6.93 -5.24
CA VAL A 124 -7.00 -8.16 -4.76
C VAL A 124 -6.21 -8.75 -5.91
N VAL A 125 -4.91 -8.95 -5.70
CA VAL A 125 -4.01 -9.47 -6.73
C VAL A 125 -3.54 -10.84 -6.28
N LYS A 126 -4.02 -11.90 -6.94
CA LYS A 126 -3.52 -13.26 -6.71
C LYS A 126 -2.25 -13.50 -7.51
N PHE A 127 -1.29 -14.22 -6.92
CA PHE A 127 0.00 -14.50 -7.50
C PHE A 127 0.15 -15.99 -7.83
N GLU A 128 0.49 -16.29 -9.07
CA GLU A 128 0.79 -17.65 -9.54
C GLU A 128 2.29 -18.00 -9.41
N SER A 129 3.14 -16.99 -9.24
CA SER A 129 4.58 -17.19 -9.14
C SER A 129 5.01 -17.34 -7.69
N SER A 130 5.88 -18.29 -7.39
CA SER A 130 6.60 -18.33 -6.11
C SER A 130 7.74 -17.32 -6.00
N LYS A 131 8.07 -16.59 -7.09
CA LYS A 131 9.16 -15.61 -7.12
C LYS A 131 8.73 -14.28 -6.51
N ARG A 132 9.09 -14.06 -5.24
CA ARG A 132 8.80 -12.84 -4.45
C ARG A 132 8.94 -11.52 -5.22
N PHE A 133 10.07 -11.30 -5.89
CA PHE A 133 10.31 -10.04 -6.63
C PHE A 133 9.27 -9.78 -7.74
N LYS A 134 8.82 -10.83 -8.45
CA LYS A 134 7.79 -10.69 -9.48
C LYS A 134 6.45 -10.26 -8.87
N ASN A 135 6.11 -10.82 -7.72
CA ASN A 135 4.86 -10.54 -7.02
C ASN A 135 4.83 -9.12 -6.45
N ILE A 136 5.95 -8.68 -5.85
CA ILE A 136 6.12 -7.28 -5.41
C ILE A 136 5.93 -6.33 -6.60
N LYS A 137 6.62 -6.58 -7.71
CA LYS A 137 6.50 -5.74 -8.91
C LYS A 137 5.07 -5.74 -9.47
N ARG A 138 4.38 -6.88 -9.44
CA ARG A 138 2.98 -6.98 -9.87
C ARG A 138 2.07 -6.13 -8.99
N ALA A 139 2.16 -6.25 -7.67
CA ALA A 139 1.39 -5.41 -6.74
C ALA A 139 1.65 -3.91 -6.96
N THR A 140 2.91 -3.50 -7.10
CA THR A 140 3.26 -2.10 -7.41
C THR A 140 2.64 -1.63 -8.73
N ASN A 141 2.62 -2.46 -9.77
CA ASN A 141 2.01 -2.11 -11.05
C ASN A 141 0.50 -1.97 -10.95
N GLU A 142 -0.17 -2.78 -10.12
CA GLU A 142 -1.61 -2.68 -9.89
C GLU A 142 -1.97 -1.37 -9.16
N VAL A 143 -1.17 -0.94 -8.18
CA VAL A 143 -1.29 0.40 -7.59
C VAL A 143 -1.19 1.49 -8.66
N VAL A 144 -0.22 1.37 -9.57
CA VAL A 144 -0.06 2.33 -10.69
C VAL A 144 -1.26 2.28 -11.65
N SER A 145 -1.91 1.12 -11.84
CA SER A 145 -3.13 0.99 -12.65
C SER A 145 -4.29 1.72 -12.02
N ILE A 146 -4.56 1.48 -10.73
CA ILE A 146 -5.64 2.15 -9.99
C ILE A 146 -5.46 3.67 -10.05
N LEU A 147 -4.25 4.16 -9.79
CA LEU A 147 -3.95 5.60 -9.90
C LEU A 147 -4.18 6.15 -11.32
N ARG A 148 -4.04 5.35 -12.39
CA ARG A 148 -4.35 5.81 -13.76
C ARG A 148 -5.84 5.83 -14.04
N GLU A 149 -6.61 5.00 -13.36
CA GLU A 149 -8.06 4.90 -13.54
C GLU A 149 -8.79 6.07 -12.85
N ILE A 150 -8.22 6.62 -11.78
CA ILE A 150 -8.91 7.59 -10.90
C ILE A 150 -8.39 9.04 -10.98
N ILE A 151 -7.29 9.29 -11.70
CA ILE A 151 -6.62 10.60 -11.81
C ILE A 151 -6.56 11.03 -13.27
#